data_AF-A0A916Q7F2-F1
#
_entry.id   AF-A0A916Q7F2-F1
#
_cell.length_a   1.000
_cell.length_b   1.000
_cell.length_c   1.000
_cell.angle_alpha   90.00
_cell.angle_beta   90.00
_cell.angle_gamma   90.00
#
_symmetry.space_group_name_H-M   'P 1'
#
loop_
_entity.id
_entity.type
_entity.pdbx_description
1 polymer ?
#
loop_
_entity_poly.entity_id
_entity_poly.type
_entity_poly.pdbx_seq_one_letter_code
_entity_poly.pdbx_strand_id
1 'polypeptide(L)'
;MRKEATLNQWRVLYETATRIKEKKPWETFMDMDLLGFRYGAKEDTIYFSILGHHGDCYGIAVYEGYSGLNDFLMLVMQEDLNIPWDFAMANQRNLTCYWGAGRN
;
A
#
# COMPACT_ATOMS: atom_id res chain seq x y z
N MET A 1 11.04 17.44 15.35
CA MET A 1 12.10 16.72 14.61
C MET A 1 11.52 15.41 14.12
N ARG A 2 11.79 15.03 12.85
CA ARG A 2 11.40 13.73 12.30
C ARG A 2 12.16 12.62 13.04
N LYS A 3 11.50 11.50 13.32
CA LYS A 3 12.14 10.30 13.86
C LYS A 3 12.65 9.47 12.70
N GLU A 4 13.97 9.32 12.59
CA GLU A 4 14.60 8.50 11.56
C GLU A 4 14.53 7.01 11.94
N ALA A 5 14.36 6.16 10.92
CA ALA A 5 14.55 4.72 11.09
C ALA A 5 16.05 4.38 11.18
N THR A 6 16.37 3.40 12.03
CA THR A 6 17.73 2.85 12.15
C THR A 6 18.11 2.00 10.93
N LEU A 7 19.41 1.80 10.70
CA LEU A 7 19.90 0.91 9.64
C LEU A 7 19.32 -0.51 9.76
N ASN A 8 19.15 -1.02 10.98
CA ASN A 8 18.56 -2.34 11.17
C ASN A 8 17.07 -2.39 10.81
N GLN A 9 16.31 -1.34 11.10
CA GLN A 9 14.90 -1.25 10.68
C GLN A 9 14.78 -1.20 9.16
N TRP A 10 15.65 -0.41 8.49
CA TRP A 10 15.73 -0.40 7.03
C TRP A 10 16.04 -1.78 6.48
N ARG A 11 17.05 -2.47 7.00
CA ARG A 11 17.41 -3.83 6.58
C ARG A 11 16.22 -4.78 6.67
N VAL A 12 15.53 -4.81 7.82
CA VAL A 12 14.35 -5.67 8.02
C VAL A 12 13.22 -5.33 7.04
N LEU A 13 13.00 -4.05 6.76
CA LEU A 13 11.99 -3.60 5.79
C LEU A 13 12.31 -4.14 4.38
N TYR A 14 13.54 -3.97 3.90
CA TYR A 14 13.94 -4.44 2.57
C TYR A 14 13.94 -5.97 2.47
N GLU A 15 14.44 -6.69 3.47
CA GLU A 15 14.39 -8.16 3.50
C GLU A 15 12.95 -8.68 3.48
N THR A 16 12.04 -7.99 4.18
CA THR A 16 10.62 -8.34 4.18
C THR A 16 9.97 -8.07 2.83
N ALA A 17 10.23 -6.91 2.22
CA ALA A 17 9.75 -6.60 0.88
C ALA A 17 10.21 -7.64 -0.16
N THR A 18 11.47 -8.07 -0.11
CA THR A 18 12.01 -9.12 -1.00
C THR A 18 11.25 -10.44 -0.84
N ARG A 19 11.07 -10.92 0.39
CA ARG A 19 10.34 -12.17 0.66
C ARG A 19 8.88 -12.12 0.22
N ILE A 20 8.25 -10.96 0.29
CA ILE A 20 6.87 -10.79 -0.18
C ILE A 20 6.83 -10.79 -1.72
N LYS A 21 7.77 -10.10 -2.38
CA LYS A 21 7.89 -10.10 -3.84
C LYS A 21 8.00 -11.52 -4.41
N GLU A 22 8.82 -12.37 -3.79
CA GLU A 22 9.00 -13.78 -4.20
C GLU A 22 7.72 -14.61 -4.14
N LYS A 23 6.76 -14.23 -3.29
CA LYS A 23 5.45 -14.89 -3.18
C LYS A 23 4.45 -14.48 -4.25
N LYS A 24 4.76 -13.43 -5.02
CA LYS A 24 3.90 -12.89 -6.09
C LYS A 24 2.42 -12.74 -5.66
N PRO A 25 2.14 -11.99 -4.58
CA PRO A 25 0.77 -11.90 -4.04
C PRO A 25 -0.26 -11.37 -5.05
N TRP A 26 0.16 -10.63 -6.06
CA TRP A 26 -0.67 -10.14 -7.17
C TRP A 26 -1.27 -11.24 -8.06
N GLU A 27 -0.72 -12.46 -8.03
CA GLU A 27 -1.34 -13.62 -8.70
C GLU A 27 -2.63 -14.08 -7.96
N THR A 28 -2.82 -13.66 -6.71
CA THR A 28 -3.99 -13.99 -5.89
C THR A 28 -4.94 -12.81 -5.69
N PHE A 29 -4.38 -11.63 -5.37
CA PHE A 29 -5.16 -10.47 -4.94
C PHE A 29 -5.25 -9.39 -6.03
N MET A 30 -6.40 -8.73 -6.06
CA MET A 30 -6.65 -7.51 -6.83
C MET A 30 -6.24 -6.26 -6.02
N ASP A 31 -6.11 -5.13 -6.69
CA ASP A 31 -5.81 -3.83 -6.08
C ASP A 31 -6.91 -3.32 -5.12
N MET A 32 -8.16 -3.71 -5.38
CA MET A 32 -9.30 -3.43 -4.49
C MET A 32 -9.44 -4.42 -3.32
N ASP A 33 -8.70 -5.54 -3.31
CA ASP A 33 -8.70 -6.46 -2.17
C ASP A 33 -7.85 -5.86 -1.04
N LEU A 34 -8.51 -5.38 0.02
CA LEU A 34 -7.84 -4.87 1.21
C LEU A 34 -7.60 -5.96 2.24
N LEU A 35 -6.34 -6.22 2.54
CA LEU A 35 -5.93 -7.08 3.65
C LEU A 35 -5.79 -6.23 4.92
N GLY A 36 -6.67 -6.45 5.90
CA GLY A 36 -6.64 -5.75 7.19
C GLY A 36 -5.93 -6.56 8.28
N PHE A 37 -4.85 -6.01 8.85
CA PHE A 37 -4.14 -6.58 9.99
C PHE A 37 -4.38 -5.72 11.23
N ARG A 38 -5.05 -6.30 12.23
CA ARG A 38 -5.41 -5.60 13.46
C ARG A 38 -4.50 -6.01 14.62
N TYR A 39 -3.81 -5.03 15.19
CA TYR A 39 -3.02 -5.17 16.41
C TYR A 39 -3.59 -4.23 17.49
N GLY A 40 -4.55 -4.72 18.27
CA GLY A 40 -5.22 -3.90 19.28
C GLY A 40 -6.59 -3.38 18.84
N ALA A 41 -6.82 -2.07 18.97
CA ALA A 41 -8.12 -1.47 18.69
C ALA A 41 -8.45 -1.55 17.19
N LYS A 42 -9.73 -1.41 16.84
CA LYS A 42 -10.18 -1.53 15.44
C LYS A 42 -9.63 -0.38 14.59
N GLU A 43 -9.49 0.77 15.20
CA GLU A 43 -9.00 2.04 14.66
C GLU A 43 -7.52 1.94 14.24
N ASP A 44 -6.77 1.02 14.85
CA ASP A 44 -5.35 0.77 14.61
C ASP A 44 -5.10 -0.30 13.54
N THR A 45 -6.14 -0.72 12.82
CA THR A 45 -6.00 -1.70 11.73
C THR A 45 -5.12 -1.13 10.61
N ILE A 46 -4.16 -1.92 10.15
CA ILE A 46 -3.29 -1.59 9.02
C ILE A 46 -3.85 -2.30 7.78
N TYR A 47 -4.14 -1.54 6.73
CA TYR A 47 -4.73 -2.05 5.50
C TYR A 47 -3.67 -2.12 4.40
N PHE A 48 -3.62 -3.23 3.68
CA PHE A 48 -2.69 -3.46 2.59
C PHE A 48 -3.48 -3.63 1.28
N SER A 49 -3.10 -2.89 0.26
CA SER A 49 -3.54 -3.08 -1.13
C SER A 49 -2.38 -3.69 -1.92
N ILE A 50 -2.64 -4.79 -2.64
CA ILE A 50 -1.66 -5.50 -3.46
C ILE A 50 -1.79 -5.02 -4.90
N LEU A 51 -0.73 -4.42 -5.44
CA LEU A 51 -0.71 -3.88 -6.78
C LEU A 51 -0.17 -4.92 -7.77
N GLY A 52 -0.78 -4.97 -8.95
CA GLY A 52 -0.20 -5.65 -10.11
C GLY A 52 -0.91 -6.86 -10.65
N HIS A 53 -2.18 -7.06 -10.30
CA HIS A 53 -2.96 -8.15 -10.88
C HIS A 53 -2.95 -8.15 -12.43
N HIS A 54 -2.99 -6.96 -13.03
CA HIS A 54 -2.95 -6.77 -14.48
C HIS A 54 -1.54 -6.74 -15.10
N GLY A 55 -0.49 -6.87 -14.28
CA GLY A 55 0.90 -6.99 -14.75
C GLY A 55 1.62 -5.69 -15.12
N ASP A 56 0.93 -4.54 -15.14
CA ASP A 56 1.54 -3.25 -15.51
C ASP A 56 2.55 -2.73 -14.47
N CYS A 57 2.35 -3.07 -13.20
CA CYS A 57 3.26 -2.71 -12.12
C CYS A 57 3.08 -3.60 -10.91
N TYR A 58 4.13 -3.87 -10.13
CA TYR A 58 4.03 -4.69 -8.93
C TYR A 58 4.38 -3.87 -7.68
N GLY A 59 3.60 -4.02 -6.62
CA GLY A 59 3.84 -3.30 -5.38
C GLY A 59 2.85 -3.60 -4.28
N ILE A 60 3.03 -2.90 -3.16
CA ILE A 60 2.15 -2.93 -2.00
C ILE A 60 2.00 -1.51 -1.49
N ALA A 61 0.76 -1.07 -1.30
CA ALA A 61 0.44 0.17 -0.60
C ALA A 61 -0.12 -0.14 0.79
N VAL A 62 0.40 0.53 1.82
CA VAL A 62 0.07 0.29 3.22
C VAL A 62 -0.55 1.54 3.85
N TYR A 63 -1.75 1.39 4.38
CA TYR A 63 -2.58 2.46 4.91
C TYR A 63 -2.87 2.21 6.40
N GLU A 64 -2.43 3.13 7.25
CA GLU A 64 -2.57 2.99 8.70
C GLU A 64 -3.88 3.59 9.21
N GLY A 65 -4.67 2.77 9.91
CA GLY A 65 -5.91 3.16 10.56
C GLY A 65 -6.99 3.67 9.60
N TYR A 66 -8.07 4.21 10.17
CA TYR A 66 -9.16 4.75 9.36
C TYR A 66 -8.74 5.96 8.52
N SER A 67 -7.75 6.73 8.98
CA SER A 67 -7.25 7.86 8.21
C SER A 67 -6.60 7.39 6.90
N GLY A 68 -5.74 6.37 6.95
CA GLY A 68 -5.16 5.79 5.75
C GLY A 68 -6.22 5.11 4.88
N LEU A 69 -7.17 4.39 5.50
CA LEU A 69 -8.27 3.76 4.75
C LEU A 69 -9.10 4.81 3.98
N ASN A 70 -9.40 5.95 4.58
CA ASN A 70 -10.13 7.03 3.91
C ASN A 70 -9.33 7.61 2.73
N ASP A 71 -8.01 7.74 2.87
CA ASP A 71 -7.14 8.18 1.78
C ASP A 71 -7.16 7.18 0.60
N PHE A 72 -7.17 5.87 0.89
CA PHE A 72 -7.36 4.82 -0.13
C PHE A 72 -8.74 4.92 -0.80
N LEU A 73 -9.80 5.04 0.00
CA LEU A 73 -11.17 5.16 -0.51
C LEU A 73 -11.35 6.40 -1.39
N MET A 74 -10.78 7.54 -0.98
CA MET A 74 -10.76 8.75 -1.80
C MET A 74 -10.10 8.50 -3.15
N LEU A 75 -8.97 7.78 -3.18
CA LEU A 75 -8.27 7.47 -4.43
C LEU A 75 -9.09 6.57 -5.36
N VAL A 76 -9.65 5.48 -4.85
CA VAL A 76 -10.38 4.52 -5.69
C VAL A 76 -11.78 5.01 -6.07
N MET A 77 -12.38 5.91 -5.29
CA MET A 77 -13.70 6.49 -5.56
C MET A 77 -13.63 7.90 -6.18
N GLN A 78 -12.45 8.37 -6.59
CA GLN A 78 -12.25 9.76 -7.01
C GLN A 78 -13.21 10.20 -8.13
N GLU A 79 -13.53 9.30 -9.06
CA GLU A 79 -14.42 9.60 -10.20
C GLU A 79 -15.84 9.88 -9.71
N ASP A 80 -16.38 9.01 -8.85
CA ASP A 80 -17.72 9.16 -8.27
C ASP A 80 -17.81 10.39 -7.36
N LEU A 81 -16.69 10.77 -6.74
CA LEU A 81 -16.60 11.93 -5.87
C LEU A 81 -16.27 13.23 -6.63
N ASN A 82 -16.05 13.17 -7.94
CA ASN A 82 -15.61 14.30 -8.77
C ASN A 82 -14.34 14.99 -8.22
N ILE A 83 -13.39 14.17 -7.76
CA ILE A 83 -12.09 14.60 -7.24
C ILE A 83 -11.04 14.37 -8.33
N PRO A 84 -10.21 15.37 -8.70
CA PRO A 84 -9.14 15.15 -9.66
C PRO A 84 -8.17 14.04 -9.21
N TRP A 85 -7.81 13.13 -10.13
CA TRP A 85 -6.93 11.99 -9.82
C TRP A 85 -5.57 12.43 -9.25
N ASP A 86 -4.98 13.48 -9.79
CA ASP A 86 -3.71 14.06 -9.31
C ASP A 86 -3.82 14.59 -7.87
N PHE A 87 -4.94 15.20 -7.53
CA PHE A 87 -5.25 15.61 -6.16
C PHE A 87 -5.35 14.39 -5.24
N ALA A 88 -6.14 13.37 -5.61
CA ALA A 88 -6.29 12.18 -4.77
C ALA A 88 -4.95 11.45 -4.57
N MET A 89 -4.14 11.34 -5.63
CA MET A 89 -2.82 10.74 -5.57
C MET A 89 -1.83 11.52 -4.71
N ALA A 90 -1.81 12.85 -4.79
CA ALA A 90 -0.88 13.70 -4.03
C ALA A 90 -1.22 13.77 -2.53
N ASN A 91 -2.48 13.52 -2.16
CA ASN A 91 -2.96 13.66 -0.79
C ASN A 91 -3.05 12.33 -0.02
N GLN A 92 -2.71 11.20 -0.64
CA GLN A 92 -2.69 9.92 0.07
C GLN A 92 -1.53 9.83 1.07
N ARG A 93 -1.79 9.34 2.28
CA ARG A 93 -0.76 9.01 3.27
C ARG A 93 -0.63 7.50 3.38
N ASN A 94 0.35 6.95 2.66
CA ASN A 94 0.67 5.54 2.72
C ASN A 94 2.18 5.30 2.75
N LEU A 95 2.55 4.09 3.13
CA LEU A 95 3.87 3.54 2.83
C LEU A 95 3.73 2.66 1.58
N THR A 96 4.42 3.02 0.51
CA THR A 96 4.38 2.25 -0.74
C THR A 96 5.70 1.55 -1.00
N CYS A 97 5.65 0.25 -1.24
CA CYS A 97 6.73 -0.53 -1.82
C CYS A 97 6.42 -0.74 -3.31
N TYR A 98 7.25 -0.17 -4.18
CA TYR A 98 7.08 -0.28 -5.63
C TYR A 98 8.24 -1.05 -6.24
N TRP A 99 7.93 -2.18 -6.90
CA TRP A 99 8.92 -3.01 -7.58
C TRP A 99 9.02 -2.74 -9.08
N GLY A 100 8.14 -1.90 -9.63
CA GLY A 100 8.14 -1.53 -11.05
C GLY A 100 7.30 -2.43 -11.95
N ALA A 101 7.24 -2.08 -13.23
CA ALA A 101 6.71 -2.93 -14.29
C ALA A 101 7.67 -4.10 -14.50
N GLY A 102 7.18 -5.34 -14.34
CA GLY A 102 8.02 -6.51 -14.56
C GLY A 102 8.38 -6.66 -16.03
N ARG A 103 9.67 -6.58 -16.37
CA ARG A 103 10.19 -7.56 -17.33
C ARG A 103 10.42 -8.81 -16.52
N ASN A 104 9.59 -9.83 -16.72
CA ASN A 104 9.88 -11.18 -16.25
C ASN A 104 11.29 -11.61 -16.68
#